data_AF-A0A0D1E3Q6-F1
#
_entry.id   AF-A0A0D1E3Q6-F1
#
_cell.length_a   1.000
_cell.length_b   1.000
_cell.length_c   1.000
_cell.angle_alpha   90.00
_cell.angle_beta   90.00
_cell.angle_gamma   90.00
#
_symmetry.space_group_name_H-M   'P 1'
#
loop_
_entity.id
_entity.type
_entity.pdbx_description
1 polymer ?
#
loop_
_entity_poly.entity_id
_entity_poly.type
_entity_poly.pdbx_seq_one_letter_code
_entity_poly.pdbx_strand_id
1 'polypeptide(L)'
;MYTGTDCQLCQVMQHEIIKASKTVPIELSMYNIRDDSLADVHTWRRKYQYDIPVLHLGDKEIFRHGVTAQQLIQKLQQESEEANADAR
;
A
#
# COMPACT_ATOMS: atom_id res chain seq x y z
N MET A 1 -1.37 -2.97 -2.32
CA MET A 1 -2.24 -2.55 -1.19
C MET A 1 -3.19 -3.68 -0.84
N TYR A 2 -3.18 -4.11 0.43
CA TYR A 2 -4.13 -5.08 0.96
C TYR A 2 -5.42 -4.38 1.38
N THR A 3 -6.55 -4.90 0.91
CA THR A 3 -7.88 -4.31 1.07
C THR A 3 -8.89 -5.36 1.52
N GLY A 4 -10.12 -4.95 1.82
CA GLY A 4 -11.24 -5.85 2.10
C GLY A 4 -12.52 -5.40 1.39
N THR A 5 -13.48 -6.31 1.27
CA THR A 5 -14.84 -6.01 0.81
C THR A 5 -15.49 -4.93 1.68
N ASP A 6 -16.11 -3.93 1.05
CA ASP A 6 -16.81 -2.79 1.67
C ASP A 6 -15.95 -1.94 2.64
N CYS A 7 -14.65 -1.83 2.37
CA CYS A 7 -13.72 -1.07 3.19
C CYS A 7 -13.66 0.41 2.79
N GLN A 8 -14.29 1.29 3.57
CA GLN A 8 -14.26 2.75 3.34
C GLN A 8 -12.85 3.34 3.46
N LEU A 9 -12.07 2.92 4.48
CA LEU A 9 -10.68 3.37 4.65
C LEU A 9 -9.81 3.02 3.45
N CYS A 10 -10.06 1.87 2.81
CA CYS A 10 -9.36 1.44 1.61
C CYS A 10 -9.62 2.40 0.44
N GLN A 11 -10.86 2.88 0.28
CA GLN A 11 -11.19 3.87 -0.74
C GLN A 11 -10.52 5.22 -0.47
N VAL A 12 -10.50 5.67 0.79
CA VAL A 12 -9.80 6.90 1.20
C VAL A 12 -8.31 6.81 0.87
N MET A 13 -7.67 5.70 1.26
CA MET A 13 -6.25 5.49 0.99
C MET A 13 -5.96 5.41 -0.51
N GLN A 14 -6.82 4.73 -1.29
CA GLN A 14 -6.70 4.66 -2.74
C GLN A 14 -6.76 6.06 -3.38
N HIS A 15 -7.67 6.93 -2.92
CA HIS A 15 -7.75 8.31 -3.41
C HIS A 15 -6.47 9.10 -3.11
N GLU A 16 -5.88 8.94 -1.93
CA GLU A 16 -4.62 9.59 -1.58
C GLU A 16 -3.44 9.07 -2.43
N ILE A 17 -3.41 7.77 -2.74
CA ILE A 17 -2.41 7.19 -3.65
C ILE A 17 -2.57 7.75 -5.07
N ILE A 18 -3.81 7.85 -5.58
CA ILE A 18 -4.10 8.44 -6.90
C ILE A 18 -3.71 9.93 -6.94
N LYS A 19 -3.83 10.66 -5.83
CA LYS A 19 -3.32 12.04 -5.76
C LYS A 19 -1.80 12.07 -5.82
N ALA A 20 -1.12 11.20 -5.08
CA ALA A 20 0.34 11.09 -5.09
C ALA A 20 0.89 10.68 -6.46
N SER A 21 0.17 9.82 -7.20
CA SER A 21 0.59 9.34 -8.52
C SER A 21 0.69 10.44 -9.59
N LYS A 22 0.12 11.63 -9.32
CA LYS A 22 0.27 12.83 -10.17
C LYS A 22 1.65 13.50 -10.01
N THR A 23 2.36 13.21 -8.92
CA THR A 23 3.66 13.82 -8.60
C THR A 23 4.80 12.82 -8.78
N VAL A 24 4.59 11.58 -8.38
CA VAL A 24 5.58 10.49 -8.53
C VAL A 24 4.92 9.31 -9.26
N PRO A 25 5.63 8.59 -10.15
CA PRO A 25 5.06 7.43 -10.82
C PRO A 25 4.76 6.32 -9.79
N ILE A 26 3.51 5.85 -9.75
CA ILE A 26 3.07 4.78 -8.85
C ILE A 26 2.29 3.75 -9.66
N GLU A 27 2.75 2.50 -9.62
CA GLU A 27 1.99 1.34 -10.06
C GLU A 27 1.31 0.70 -8.85
N LEU A 28 -0.01 0.85 -8.74
CA LEU A 28 -0.77 0.35 -7.59
C LEU A 28 -1.49 -0.96 -7.93
N SER A 29 -1.08 -2.06 -7.29
CA SER A 29 -1.84 -3.31 -7.27
C SER A 29 -2.67 -3.43 -6.00
N MET A 30 -3.89 -3.95 -6.12
CA MET A 30 -4.79 -4.21 -5.00
C MET A 30 -4.95 -5.72 -4.77
N TYR A 31 -4.99 -6.11 -3.49
CA TYR A 31 -5.17 -7.49 -3.07
C TYR A 31 -6.27 -7.56 -2.01
N ASN A 32 -7.40 -8.21 -2.31
CA ASN A 32 -8.51 -8.32 -1.37
C ASN A 32 -8.31 -9.51 -0.42
N ILE A 33 -8.02 -9.25 0.85
CA ILE A 33 -7.80 -10.30 1.86
C ILE A 33 -9.07 -11.07 2.22
N ARG A 34 -10.24 -10.67 1.71
CA ARG A 34 -11.52 -11.35 1.87
C ARG A 34 -11.93 -12.18 0.65
N ASP A 35 -11.14 -12.17 -0.42
CA ASP A 35 -11.41 -12.95 -1.62
C ASP A 35 -10.79 -14.35 -1.51
N ASP A 36 -11.63 -15.35 -1.18
CA ASP A 36 -11.21 -16.75 -1.00
C ASP A 36 -10.68 -17.42 -2.30
N SER A 37 -10.79 -16.76 -3.46
CA SER A 37 -10.23 -17.26 -4.72
C SER A 37 -8.73 -16.93 -4.91
N LEU A 38 -8.18 -16.00 -4.11
CA LEU A 38 -6.80 -15.56 -4.23
C LEU A 38 -5.81 -16.46 -3.47
N ALA A 39 -4.63 -16.65 -4.04
CA ALA A 39 -3.54 -17.40 -3.41
C ALA A 39 -3.05 -16.71 -2.12
N ASP A 40 -2.80 -17.47 -1.06
CA ASP A 40 -2.34 -16.98 0.24
C ASP A 40 -3.31 -16.05 0.99
N VAL A 41 -4.58 -15.98 0.56
CA VAL A 41 -5.61 -15.16 1.20
C VAL A 41 -5.74 -15.44 2.70
N HIS A 42 -5.67 -16.70 3.14
CA HIS A 42 -5.81 -17.03 4.56
C HIS A 42 -4.64 -16.49 5.41
N THR A 43 -3.43 -16.44 4.85
CA THR A 43 -2.24 -15.87 5.50
C THR A 43 -2.42 -14.36 5.68
N TRP A 44 -2.77 -13.66 4.59
CA TRP A 44 -2.95 -12.21 4.63
C TRP A 44 -4.17 -11.78 5.43
N ARG A 45 -5.27 -12.55 5.37
CA ARG A 45 -6.45 -12.34 6.21
C ARG A 45 -6.09 -12.43 7.68
N ARG A 46 -5.41 -13.50 8.11
CA ARG A 46 -4.99 -13.64 9.51
C ARG A 46 -4.07 -12.49 9.95
N LYS A 47 -3.19 -12.03 9.07
CA LYS A 47 -2.24 -10.95 9.37
C LYS A 47 -2.89 -9.57 9.46
N TYR A 48 -3.86 -9.27 8.59
CA TYR A 48 -4.35 -7.90 8.37
C TYR A 48 -5.85 -7.70 8.55
N GLN A 49 -6.63 -8.70 8.98
CA GLN A 49 -8.10 -8.60 9.09
C GLN A 49 -8.61 -7.38 9.85
N TYR A 50 -7.83 -6.84 10.80
CA TYR A 50 -8.16 -5.67 11.60
C TYR A 50 -7.36 -4.41 11.24
N ASP A 51 -6.38 -4.53 10.34
CA ASP A 51 -5.39 -3.47 10.05
C ASP A 51 -5.43 -2.97 8.62
N ILE A 52 -6.42 -3.36 7.82
CA ILE A 52 -6.61 -2.85 6.46
C ILE A 52 -7.10 -1.38 6.45
N PRO A 53 -6.72 -0.58 5.44
CA PRO A 53 -5.81 -0.91 4.34
C PRO A 53 -4.33 -0.95 4.77
N VAL A 54 -3.56 -1.83 4.12
CA VAL A 54 -2.10 -1.93 4.31
C VAL A 54 -1.39 -1.71 2.98
N LEU A 55 -0.39 -0.84 2.95
CA LEU A 55 0.40 -0.54 1.76
C LEU A 55 1.81 -1.12 1.90
N HIS A 56 2.21 -1.88 0.89
CA HIS A 56 3.57 -2.38 0.73
C HIS A 56 4.22 -1.69 -0.47
N LEU A 57 5.54 -1.50 -0.38
CA LEU A 57 6.41 -1.12 -1.47
C LEU A 57 7.37 -2.30 -1.71
N GLY A 58 7.21 -3.01 -2.83
CA GLY A 58 7.81 -4.33 -2.99
C GLY A 58 7.35 -5.27 -1.88
N ASP A 59 8.30 -5.93 -1.21
CA ASP A 59 8.03 -6.85 -0.10
C ASP A 59 7.98 -6.16 1.28
N LYS A 60 8.19 -4.84 1.33
CA LYS A 60 8.27 -4.06 2.56
C LYS A 60 6.95 -3.36 2.85
N GLU A 61 6.41 -3.60 4.04
CA GLU A 61 5.27 -2.85 4.54
C GLU A 61 5.67 -1.43 4.93
N ILE A 62 4.95 -0.42 4.43
CA ILE A 62 5.30 1.00 4.64
C ILE A 62 4.19 1.80 5.34
N PHE A 63 2.92 1.42 5.22
CA PHE A 63 1.80 2.09 5.88
C PHE A 63 0.66 1.13 6.24
N ARG A 64 -0.07 1.42 7.32
CA ARG A 64 -1.34 0.78 7.69
C ARG A 64 -2.38 1.83 8.05
N HIS A 65 -3.65 1.45 8.00
CA HIS A 65 -4.84 2.23 8.37
C HIS A 65 -5.11 3.50 7.54
N GLY A 66 -4.09 4.09 6.92
CA GLY A 66 -4.22 5.21 6.01
C GLY A 66 -2.88 5.88 5.69
N VAL A 67 -2.86 6.71 4.65
CA VAL A 67 -1.73 7.57 4.30
C VAL A 67 -2.27 8.79 3.55
N THR A 68 -1.63 9.95 3.70
CA THR A 68 -1.89 11.11 2.85
C THR A 68 -0.98 11.12 1.62
N ALA A 69 -1.40 11.81 0.55
CA ALA A 69 -0.58 11.91 -0.65
C ALA A 69 0.84 12.46 -0.38
N GLN A 70 0.96 13.46 0.49
CA GLN A 70 2.25 14.07 0.84
C GLN A 70 3.17 13.10 1.57
N GLN A 71 2.65 12.36 2.57
CA GLN A 71 3.43 11.35 3.29
C GLN A 71 3.93 10.25 2.35
N LEU A 72 3.08 9.83 1.41
CA LEU A 72 3.46 8.81 0.42
C LEU A 72 4.54 9.31 -0.53
N ILE A 73 4.42 10.53 -1.06
CA ILE A 73 5.43 11.14 -1.94
C ILE A 73 6.78 11.21 -1.23
N GLN A 74 6.80 11.74 0.00
CA GLN A 74 8.03 11.85 0.79
C GLN A 74 8.67 10.49 1.03
N LYS A 75 7.86 9.49 1.39
CA LYS A 75 8.37 8.14 1.65
C LYS A 75 8.97 7.49 0.41
N LEU A 76 8.33 7.65 -0.75
CA LEU A 76 8.82 7.10 -2.01
C LEU A 76 10.11 7.78 -2.48
N GLN A 77 10.24 9.09 -2.29
CA GLN A 77 11.46 9.84 -2.58
C GLN A 77 12.62 9.34 -1.72
N GLN A 78 12.42 9.19 -0.41
CA GLN A 78 13.42 8.66 0.52
C GLN A 78 13.89 7.26 0.12
N GLU A 79 12.98 6.32 -0.15
CA GLU A 79 13.36 4.96 -0.52
C GLU A 79 14.10 4.92 -1.87
N SER A 80 13.79 5.84 -2.81
CA SER A 80 14.54 5.96 -4.07
C SER A 80 15.95 6.55 -3.90
N GLU A 81 16.14 7.45 -2.94
CA GLU A 81 17.46 7.99 -2.59
C GLU A 81 18.31 6.93 -1.89
N GLU A 82 17.74 6.19 -0.94
CA GLU A 82 18.38 5.06 -0.26
C GLU A 82 18.81 3.97 -1.25
N ALA A 83 17.92 3.57 -2.16
CA ALA A 83 18.24 2.57 -3.20
C ALA A 83 19.39 3.01 -4.13
N ASN A 84 19.52 4.31 -4.40
CA ASN A 84 20.63 4.85 -5.19
C ASN A 84 21.94 4.98 -4.40
N ALA A 85 21.86 5.11 -3.06
CA ALA A 85 23.03 5.18 -2.19
C ALA A 85 23.65 3.80 -1.97
N ASP A 86 22.83 2.75 -1.79
CA ASP A 86 23.29 1.37 -1.60
C ASP A 86 23.90 0.75 -2.88
N ALA A 87 23.61 1.33 -4.05
CA ALA A 87 24.14 0.89 -5.34
C ALA A 87 25.53 1.47 -5.69
N ARG A 88 26.12 2.31 -4.81
CA ARG A 88 27.43 2.95 -4.99
C ARG A 88 28.48 2.35 -4.06
#